data_AF-G0WA66-F1
#
_entry.id   AF-G0WA66-F1
#
_cell.length_a   1.000
_cell.length_b   1.000
_cell.length_c   1.000
_cell.angle_alpha   90.00
_cell.angle_beta   90.00
_cell.angle_gamma   90.00
#
_symmetry.space_group_name_H-M   'P 1'
#
loop_
_entity.id
_entity.type
_entity.pdbx_description
1 polymer ?
#
loop_
_entity_poly.entity_id
_entity_poly.type
_entity_poly.pdbx_seq_one_letter_code
_entity_poly.pdbx_strand_id
1 'polypeptide(L)'
;MSACNWVIATSLVFVTINKFLQYSTSYHASWMSKIIQHSVHKKSYDDYHKKLQERLELQEENTTISAQDNYAKWTKNNRKLEKLNEEIKALGIQLKSQQSSIEKQMKKFKLVTLTAPFIILKLWKGKFPVYYLPHSDMFPKIIGGVMSQGWLYLALLPLQILRGSSKVETQGEESMAIQVSVSLGIWLWALMTVISTVEFLINQLVFTKEVKKPVVIEEEKINIKAPNAIEEDKIALD
;
A
#
# COMPACT_ATOMS: atom_id res chain seq x y z
N MET A 1 17.92 -37.84 -7.40
CA MET A 1 17.83 -36.67 -6.49
C MET A 1 16.68 -36.92 -5.53
N SER A 2 16.96 -37.02 -4.23
CA SER A 2 15.94 -37.31 -3.20
C SER A 2 14.78 -36.31 -3.28
N ALA A 3 13.54 -36.77 -3.08
CA ALA A 3 12.32 -35.95 -3.09
C ALA A 3 12.41 -34.70 -2.18
N CYS A 4 13.27 -34.76 -1.16
CA CYS A 4 13.62 -33.66 -0.26
C CYS A 4 14.18 -32.44 -1.00
N ASN A 5 15.06 -32.66 -1.98
CA ASN A 5 15.75 -31.57 -2.70
C ASN A 5 14.78 -30.84 -3.66
N TRP A 6 13.80 -31.55 -4.21
CA TRP A 6 12.85 -30.97 -5.17
C TRP A 6 11.81 -30.07 -4.49
N VAL A 7 11.34 -30.41 -3.28
CA VAL A 7 10.44 -29.54 -2.49
C VAL A 7 11.15 -28.23 -2.11
N ILE A 8 12.42 -28.31 -1.74
CA ILE A 8 13.23 -27.13 -1.41
C ILE A 8 13.43 -26.27 -2.66
N ALA A 9 13.83 -26.87 -3.79
CA ALA A 9 14.03 -26.16 -5.05
C ALA A 9 12.75 -25.49 -5.57
N THR A 10 11.61 -26.18 -5.54
CA THR A 10 10.31 -25.61 -5.94
C THR A 10 9.89 -24.46 -5.03
N SER A 11 10.15 -24.56 -3.73
CA SER A 11 9.87 -23.47 -2.79
C SER A 11 10.76 -22.24 -3.01
N LEU A 12 12.03 -22.43 -3.37
CA LEU A 12 12.95 -21.34 -3.74
C LEU A 12 12.52 -20.65 -5.03
N VAL A 13 12.22 -21.43 -6.08
CA VAL A 13 11.69 -20.89 -7.34
C VAL A 13 10.40 -20.11 -7.09
N PHE A 14 9.53 -20.63 -6.23
CA PHE A 14 8.31 -19.94 -5.89
C PHE A 14 8.54 -18.61 -5.15
N VAL A 15 9.45 -18.57 -4.17
CA VAL A 15 9.81 -17.33 -3.45
C VAL A 15 10.44 -16.31 -4.38
N THR A 16 11.35 -16.74 -5.27
CA THR A 16 12.00 -15.84 -6.23
C THR A 16 11.00 -15.26 -7.23
N ILE A 17 10.10 -16.09 -7.78
CA ILE A 17 9.00 -15.61 -8.64
C ILE A 17 8.10 -14.63 -7.88
N ASN A 18 7.74 -14.94 -6.64
CA ASN A 18 6.89 -14.07 -5.83
C ASN A 18 7.57 -12.71 -5.61
N LYS A 19 8.85 -12.69 -5.20
CA LYS A 19 9.63 -11.44 -5.04
C LYS A 19 9.79 -10.68 -6.36
N PHE A 20 10.03 -11.37 -7.47
CA PHE A 20 10.06 -10.76 -8.79
C PHE A 20 8.72 -10.10 -9.14
N LEU A 21 7.61 -10.77 -8.85
CA LEU A 21 6.26 -10.20 -9.00
C LEU A 21 6.05 -8.97 -8.10
N GLN A 22 6.55 -8.97 -6.85
CA GLN A 22 6.46 -7.82 -5.94
C GLN A 22 7.16 -6.60 -6.52
N TYR A 23 8.38 -6.81 -7.01
CA TYR A 23 9.19 -5.76 -7.63
C TYR A 23 8.53 -5.24 -8.90
N SER A 24 8.13 -6.12 -9.81
CA SER A 24 7.47 -5.76 -11.08
C SER A 24 6.14 -5.03 -10.83
N THR A 25 5.30 -5.49 -9.91
CA THR A 25 4.03 -4.82 -9.58
C THR A 25 4.22 -3.45 -8.94
N SER A 26 5.35 -3.17 -8.28
CA SER A 26 5.65 -1.80 -7.81
C SER A 26 5.83 -0.84 -8.99
N TYR A 27 6.51 -1.28 -10.05
CA TYR A 27 6.75 -0.49 -11.25
C TYR A 27 5.49 -0.29 -12.11
N HIS A 28 4.69 -1.35 -12.30
CA HIS A 28 3.54 -1.29 -13.21
C HIS A 28 2.23 -0.80 -12.58
N ALA A 29 2.18 -0.58 -11.26
CA ALA A 29 0.96 -0.15 -10.58
C ALA A 29 0.39 1.17 -11.13
N SER A 30 1.26 2.10 -11.55
CA SER A 30 0.88 3.41 -12.07
C SER A 30 0.29 3.37 -13.48
N TRP A 31 0.69 2.40 -14.30
CA TRP A 31 0.18 2.21 -15.66
C TRP A 31 -1.06 1.33 -15.68
N MET A 32 -1.06 0.25 -14.88
CA MET A 32 -2.21 -0.66 -14.76
C MET A 32 -3.43 0.05 -14.19
N SER A 33 -3.26 0.95 -13.21
CA SER A 33 -4.37 1.75 -12.70
C SER A 33 -4.99 2.62 -13.78
N LYS A 34 -4.18 3.26 -14.64
CA LYS A 34 -4.68 4.09 -15.75
C LYS A 34 -5.45 3.28 -16.79
N ILE A 35 -4.95 2.10 -17.17
CA ILE A 35 -5.64 1.23 -18.14
C ILE A 35 -6.99 0.78 -17.59
N ILE A 36 -6.99 0.26 -16.35
CA ILE A 36 -8.19 -0.25 -15.70
C ILE A 36 -9.20 0.88 -15.48
N GLN A 37 -8.74 2.07 -15.10
CA GLN A 37 -9.59 3.25 -14.94
C GLN A 37 -10.28 3.64 -16.25
N HIS A 38 -9.51 3.70 -17.35
CA HIS A 38 -10.04 4.03 -18.66
C HIS A 38 -11.07 2.99 -19.14
N SER A 39 -10.84 1.69 -18.90
CA SER A 39 -11.78 0.64 -19.31
C SER A 39 -13.04 0.58 -18.45
N VAL A 40 -12.93 0.74 -17.13
CA VAL A 40 -14.04 0.56 -16.19
C VAL A 40 -14.98 1.78 -16.16
N HIS A 41 -14.43 2.99 -16.27
CA HIS A 41 -15.21 4.23 -16.17
C HIS A 41 -15.18 5.06 -17.45
N LYS A 42 -15.02 4.42 -18.62
CA LYS A 42 -14.98 5.09 -19.92
C LYS A 42 -16.11 6.11 -20.08
N LYS A 43 -17.34 5.71 -19.78
CA LYS A 43 -18.52 6.58 -19.89
C LYS A 43 -18.42 7.85 -19.04
N SER A 44 -17.99 7.72 -17.77
CA SER A 44 -17.84 8.88 -16.87
C SER A 44 -16.71 9.81 -17.29
N TYR A 45 -15.64 9.27 -17.88
CA TYR A 45 -14.57 10.07 -18.50
C TYR A 45 -15.05 10.77 -19.78
N ASP A 46 -15.76 10.06 -20.66
CA ASP A 46 -16.33 10.62 -21.89
C ASP A 46 -17.32 11.75 -21.57
N ASP A 47 -18.21 11.55 -20.58
CA ASP A 47 -19.16 12.57 -20.12
C ASP A 47 -18.45 13.80 -19.52
N TYR A 48 -17.38 13.59 -18.75
CA TYR A 48 -16.54 14.67 -18.22
C TYR A 48 -15.89 15.49 -19.34
N HIS A 49 -15.29 14.82 -20.32
CA HIS A 49 -14.65 15.49 -21.46
C HIS A 49 -15.66 16.22 -22.34
N LYS A 50 -16.84 15.63 -22.57
CA LYS A 50 -17.92 16.27 -23.32
C LYS A 50 -18.40 17.56 -22.64
N LYS A 51 -18.57 17.54 -21.32
CA LYS A 51 -18.97 18.73 -20.54
C LYS A 51 -17.88 19.79 -20.49
N LEU A 52 -16.62 19.37 -20.42
CA LEU A 52 -15.49 20.29 -20.51
C LEU A 52 -15.44 20.99 -21.86
N GLN A 53 -15.67 20.24 -22.95
CA GLN A 53 -15.75 20.80 -24.30
C GLN A 53 -16.94 21.77 -24.43
N GLU A 54 -18.14 21.38 -23.98
CA GLU A 54 -19.32 22.25 -23.99
C GLU A 54 -19.07 23.57 -23.23
N ARG A 55 -18.32 23.51 -22.12
CA ARG A 55 -17.94 24.69 -21.34
C ARG A 55 -16.96 25.59 -22.09
N LEU A 56 -16.00 25.02 -22.83
CA LEU A 56 -15.05 25.79 -23.63
C LEU A 56 -15.76 26.48 -24.80
N GLU A 57 -16.59 25.76 -25.54
CA GLU A 57 -17.38 26.31 -26.65
C GLU A 57 -18.29 27.46 -26.19
N LEU A 58 -18.99 27.28 -25.06
CA LEU A 58 -19.87 28.32 -24.51
C LEU A 58 -19.08 29.52 -23.96
N GLN A 59 -17.87 29.28 -23.45
CA GLN A 59 -16.99 30.36 -22.98
C GLN A 59 -16.50 31.20 -24.15
N GLU A 60 -16.11 30.57 -25.26
CA GLU A 60 -15.73 31.27 -26.50
C GLU A 60 -16.91 32.09 -27.06
N GLU A 61 -18.12 31.52 -27.11
CA GLU A 61 -19.32 32.25 -27.51
C GLU A 61 -19.56 33.46 -26.61
N ASN A 62 -19.44 33.30 -25.29
CA ASN A 62 -19.68 34.38 -24.34
C ASN A 62 -18.64 35.50 -24.44
N THR A 63 -17.37 35.17 -24.73
CA THR A 63 -16.31 36.18 -24.95
C THR A 63 -16.50 36.99 -26.22
N THR A 64 -17.26 36.48 -27.18
CA THR A 64 -17.56 37.17 -28.45
C THR A 64 -18.71 38.18 -28.30
N ILE A 65 -19.47 38.11 -27.20
CA ILE A 65 -20.65 38.95 -26.97
C ILE A 65 -20.28 40.15 -26.08
N SER A 66 -20.63 41.37 -26.53
CA SER A 66 -20.54 42.58 -25.69
C SER A 66 -21.52 42.48 -24.51
N ALA A 67 -21.01 42.55 -23.28
CA ALA A 67 -21.80 42.44 -22.06
C ALA A 67 -22.77 43.62 -21.85
N GLN A 68 -22.45 44.79 -22.41
CA GLN A 68 -23.27 45.99 -22.27
C GLN A 68 -24.44 45.97 -23.25
N ASP A 69 -24.19 45.66 -24.52
CA ASP A 69 -25.22 45.68 -25.57
C ASP A 69 -26.15 44.47 -25.51
N ASN A 70 -25.61 43.32 -25.10
CA ASN A 70 -26.33 42.04 -25.08
C ASN A 70 -26.42 41.45 -23.67
N TYR A 71 -26.66 42.30 -22.66
CA TYR A 71 -26.67 41.91 -21.25
C TYR A 71 -27.54 40.67 -20.94
N ALA A 72 -28.73 40.57 -21.54
CA ALA A 72 -29.62 39.43 -21.33
C ALA A 72 -29.01 38.10 -21.83
N LYS A 73 -28.37 38.11 -23.01
CA LYS A 73 -27.71 36.92 -23.57
C LYS A 73 -26.45 36.58 -22.77
N TRP A 74 -25.65 37.59 -22.43
CA TRP A 74 -24.44 37.43 -21.62
C TRP A 74 -24.75 36.81 -20.25
N THR A 75 -25.76 37.33 -19.55
CA THR A 75 -26.18 36.80 -18.23
C THR A 75 -26.68 35.36 -18.33
N LYS A 76 -27.44 35.03 -19.39
CA LYS A 76 -27.92 33.66 -19.62
C LYS A 76 -26.77 32.68 -19.86
N ASN A 77 -25.78 33.09 -20.66
CA ASN A 77 -24.58 32.29 -20.91
C ASN A 77 -23.76 32.10 -19.64
N ASN A 78 -23.60 33.15 -18.81
CA ASN A 78 -22.91 33.05 -17.52
C ASN A 78 -23.59 32.06 -16.57
N ARG A 79 -24.92 32.10 -16.42
CA ARG A 79 -25.67 31.12 -15.61
C ARG A 79 -25.50 29.69 -16.13
N LYS A 80 -25.45 29.51 -17.45
CA LYS A 80 -25.19 28.20 -18.05
C LYS A 80 -23.75 27.74 -17.79
N LEU A 81 -22.75 28.63 -17.86
CA LEU A 81 -21.37 28.35 -17.50
C LEU A 81 -21.21 27.98 -16.02
N GLU A 82 -21.90 28.67 -15.11
CA GLU A 82 -21.94 28.33 -13.68
C GLU A 82 -22.47 26.92 -13.46
N LYS A 83 -23.62 26.58 -14.08
CA LYS A 83 -24.19 25.24 -14.02
C LYS A 83 -23.23 24.17 -14.58
N LEU A 84 -22.60 24.43 -15.73
CA LEU A 84 -21.61 23.50 -16.29
C LEU A 84 -20.40 23.32 -15.36
N ASN A 85 -19.94 24.39 -14.72
CA ASN A 85 -18.84 24.30 -13.76
C ASN A 85 -19.21 23.45 -12.53
N GLU A 86 -20.44 23.55 -12.03
CA GLU A 86 -20.94 22.68 -10.97
C GLU A 86 -21.01 21.21 -11.40
N GLU A 87 -21.55 20.94 -12.60
CA GLU A 87 -21.61 19.59 -13.17
C GLU A 87 -20.20 18.99 -13.34
N ILE A 88 -19.25 19.75 -13.87
CA ILE A 88 -17.84 19.33 -14.05
C ILE A 88 -17.17 19.07 -12.69
N LYS A 89 -17.40 19.91 -11.68
CA LYS A 89 -16.88 19.69 -10.32
C LYS A 89 -17.45 18.43 -9.71
N ALA A 90 -18.76 18.21 -9.82
CA ALA A 90 -19.42 17.02 -9.30
C ALA A 90 -18.88 15.74 -9.97
N LEU A 91 -18.77 15.74 -11.31
CA LEU A 91 -18.16 14.64 -12.07
C LEU A 91 -16.70 14.40 -11.68
N GLY A 92 -15.91 15.46 -11.50
CA GLY A 92 -14.52 15.36 -11.06
C GLY A 92 -14.37 14.73 -9.67
N ILE A 93 -15.27 15.05 -8.73
CA ILE A 93 -15.30 14.42 -7.39
C ILE A 93 -15.65 12.93 -7.49
N GLN A 94 -16.63 12.59 -8.33
CA GLN A 94 -17.02 11.19 -8.57
C GLN A 94 -15.88 10.37 -9.21
N LEU A 95 -15.18 10.94 -10.20
CA LEU A 95 -14.03 10.27 -10.82
C LEU A 95 -12.90 10.03 -9.81
N LYS A 96 -12.60 11.01 -8.95
CA LYS A 96 -11.60 10.86 -7.88
C LYS A 96 -12.00 9.79 -6.86
N SER A 97 -13.27 9.73 -6.47
CA SER A 97 -13.75 8.72 -5.51
C SER A 97 -13.70 7.31 -6.11
N GLN A 98 -14.10 7.17 -7.38
CA GLN A 98 -13.97 5.92 -8.16
C GLN A 98 -12.52 5.48 -8.28
N GLN A 99 -11.61 6.39 -8.64
CA GLN A 99 -10.17 6.12 -8.69
C GLN A 99 -9.65 5.60 -7.35
N SER A 100 -10.00 6.26 -6.25
CA SER A 100 -9.55 5.83 -4.92
C SER A 100 -10.06 4.42 -4.55
N SER A 101 -11.25 4.07 -5.02
CA SER A 101 -11.87 2.76 -4.76
C SER A 101 -11.19 1.66 -5.56
N ILE A 102 -10.87 1.90 -6.84
CA ILE A 102 -10.08 0.99 -7.67
C ILE A 102 -8.69 0.78 -7.09
N GLU A 103 -8.02 1.84 -6.66
CA GLU A 103 -6.69 1.73 -6.03
C GLU A 103 -6.74 0.87 -4.76
N LYS A 104 -7.76 1.03 -3.93
CA LYS A 104 -7.97 0.19 -2.74
C LYS A 104 -8.22 -1.26 -3.12
N GLN A 105 -9.06 -1.52 -4.12
CA GLN A 105 -9.34 -2.88 -4.60
C GLN A 105 -8.09 -3.53 -5.20
N MET A 106 -7.29 -2.80 -5.98
CA MET A 106 -6.04 -3.31 -6.54
C MET A 106 -5.00 -3.59 -5.46
N LYS A 107 -4.91 -2.76 -4.43
CA LYS A 107 -4.05 -3.05 -3.26
C LYS A 107 -4.48 -4.35 -2.57
N LYS A 108 -5.79 -4.56 -2.37
CA LYS A 108 -6.34 -5.80 -1.80
C LYS A 108 -6.07 -7.00 -2.70
N PHE A 109 -6.34 -6.88 -3.99
CA PHE A 109 -6.10 -7.94 -4.96
C PHE A 109 -4.61 -8.31 -5.01
N LYS A 110 -3.72 -7.32 -5.09
CA LYS A 110 -2.26 -7.53 -4.98
C LYS A 110 -1.91 -8.28 -3.70
N LEU A 111 -2.42 -7.86 -2.55
CA LEU A 111 -2.16 -8.54 -1.28
C LEU A 111 -2.61 -10.00 -1.34
N VAL A 112 -3.83 -10.27 -1.82
CA VAL A 112 -4.38 -11.63 -1.89
C VAL A 112 -3.60 -12.49 -2.88
N THR A 113 -3.40 -12.03 -4.12
CA THR A 113 -2.68 -12.76 -5.17
C THR A 113 -1.24 -13.07 -4.78
N LEU A 114 -0.62 -12.19 -3.99
CA LEU A 114 0.75 -12.36 -3.55
C LEU A 114 0.89 -13.26 -2.32
N THR A 115 -0.03 -13.09 -1.37
CA THR A 115 0.04 -13.73 -0.04
C THR A 115 -0.64 -15.09 -0.03
N ALA A 116 -1.77 -15.26 -0.74
CA ALA A 116 -2.53 -16.50 -0.73
C ALA A 116 -1.72 -17.70 -1.26
N PRO A 117 -0.98 -17.61 -2.38
CA PRO A 117 -0.14 -18.71 -2.83
C PRO A 117 0.92 -19.10 -1.80
N PHE A 118 1.48 -18.12 -1.08
CA PHE A 118 2.46 -18.36 -0.02
C PHE A 118 1.83 -19.06 1.20
N ILE A 119 0.64 -18.62 1.62
CA ILE A 119 -0.11 -19.27 2.69
C ILE A 119 -0.44 -20.72 2.32
N ILE A 120 -0.89 -20.97 1.08
CA ILE A 120 -1.19 -22.32 0.59
C ILE A 120 0.05 -23.21 0.65
N LEU A 121 1.19 -22.72 0.15
CA LEU A 121 2.46 -23.46 0.19
C LEU A 121 2.91 -23.76 1.63
N LYS A 122 2.77 -22.76 2.52
CA LYS A 122 3.09 -22.90 3.95
C LYS A 122 2.16 -23.87 4.66
N LEU A 123 0.87 -23.92 4.33
CA LEU A 123 -0.06 -24.88 4.92
C LEU A 123 0.17 -26.30 4.40
N TRP A 124 0.51 -26.45 3.11
CA TRP A 124 0.65 -27.77 2.49
C TRP A 124 1.96 -28.48 2.86
N LYS A 125 3.11 -27.77 2.80
CA LYS A 125 4.44 -28.34 3.04
C LYS A 125 5.23 -27.65 4.16
N GLY A 126 4.61 -26.74 4.92
CA GLY A 126 5.33 -25.95 5.91
C GLY A 126 5.90 -26.74 7.09
N LYS A 127 5.35 -27.92 7.40
CA LYS A 127 5.84 -28.84 8.45
C LYS A 127 6.99 -29.74 7.99
N PHE A 128 7.43 -29.63 6.74
CA PHE A 128 8.48 -30.48 6.20
C PHE A 128 9.85 -30.12 6.83
N PRO A 129 10.59 -31.06 7.43
CA PRO A 129 11.88 -30.77 8.05
C PRO A 129 12.95 -30.53 6.97
N VAL A 130 13.57 -29.35 7.01
CA VAL A 130 14.65 -28.97 6.07
C VAL A 130 16.02 -29.28 6.66
N TYR A 131 16.18 -29.05 7.96
CA TYR A 131 17.44 -29.23 8.66
C TYR A 131 17.21 -29.73 10.08
N TYR A 132 18.08 -30.60 10.58
CA TYR A 132 18.06 -31.09 11.96
C TYR A 132 19.18 -30.44 12.74
N LEU A 133 18.86 -29.91 13.92
CA LEU A 133 19.88 -29.34 14.80
C LEU A 133 20.64 -30.47 15.53
N PRO A 134 21.98 -30.37 15.63
CA PRO A 134 22.81 -31.41 16.25
C PRO A 134 22.61 -31.52 17.76
N HIS A 135 22.25 -30.41 18.42
CA HIS A 135 21.99 -30.37 19.87
C HIS A 135 20.54 -30.00 20.12
N SER A 136 19.78 -30.94 20.66
CA SER A 136 18.36 -30.78 20.99
C SER A 136 18.10 -29.84 22.17
N ASP A 137 19.10 -29.62 23.03
CA ASP A 137 18.95 -28.91 24.30
C ASP A 137 19.40 -27.44 24.25
N MET A 138 19.79 -26.93 23.08
CA MET A 138 20.23 -25.53 22.94
C MET A 138 19.09 -24.51 23.09
N PHE A 139 17.85 -24.92 22.86
CA PHE A 139 16.70 -24.01 22.82
C PHE A 139 15.59 -24.48 23.77
N PRO A 140 14.91 -23.54 24.45
CA PRO A 140 13.68 -23.83 25.18
C PRO A 140 12.67 -24.61 24.33
N LYS A 141 11.92 -25.53 24.94
CA LYS A 141 10.94 -26.40 24.25
C LYS A 141 9.96 -25.63 23.35
N ILE A 142 9.57 -24.42 23.77
CA ILE A 142 8.68 -23.54 23.00
C ILE A 142 9.32 -23.15 21.66
N ILE A 143 10.59 -22.78 21.68
CA ILE A 143 11.35 -22.39 20.48
C ILE A 143 11.55 -23.63 19.59
N GLY A 144 11.85 -24.79 20.16
CA GLY A 144 11.91 -26.05 19.41
C GLY A 144 10.58 -26.40 18.73
N GLY A 145 9.46 -26.16 19.41
CA GLY A 145 8.11 -26.31 18.85
C GLY A 145 7.83 -25.34 17.70
N VAL A 146 8.19 -24.05 17.86
CA VAL A 146 8.05 -23.06 16.78
C VAL A 146 8.97 -23.39 15.60
N MET A 147 10.18 -23.89 15.82
CA MET A 147 11.10 -24.28 14.74
C MET A 147 10.59 -25.49 13.94
N SER A 148 10.04 -26.49 14.63
CA SER A 148 9.57 -27.74 14.01
C SER A 148 8.16 -27.64 13.41
N GLN A 149 7.26 -26.85 14.00
CA GLN A 149 5.85 -26.78 13.58
C GLN A 149 5.42 -25.39 13.07
N GLY A 150 6.22 -24.36 13.33
CA GLY A 150 5.93 -22.97 12.98
C GLY A 150 5.15 -22.19 14.02
N TRP A 151 4.90 -20.91 13.71
CA TRP A 151 4.18 -19.97 14.57
C TRP A 151 2.78 -20.43 14.98
N LEU A 152 2.17 -21.34 14.22
CA LEU A 152 0.88 -21.92 14.57
C LEU A 152 0.96 -22.71 15.89
N TYR A 153 2.12 -23.29 16.22
CA TYR A 153 2.35 -23.96 17.49
C TYR A 153 2.11 -23.02 18.67
N LEU A 154 2.63 -21.79 18.60
CA LEU A 154 2.46 -20.79 19.64
C LEU A 154 0.98 -20.36 19.77
N ALA A 155 0.30 -20.17 18.64
CA ALA A 155 -1.12 -19.84 18.62
C ALA A 155 -2.01 -20.96 19.21
N LEU A 156 -1.62 -22.23 19.03
CA LEU A 156 -2.35 -23.39 19.54
C LEU A 156 -1.94 -23.79 20.97
N LEU A 157 -0.85 -23.24 21.49
CA LEU A 157 -0.33 -23.53 22.82
C LEU A 157 -1.36 -23.36 23.95
N PRO A 158 -2.15 -22.25 24.04
CA PRO A 158 -3.18 -22.12 25.09
C PRO A 158 -4.30 -23.17 24.96
N LEU A 159 -4.68 -23.54 23.73
CA LEU A 159 -5.67 -24.58 23.48
C LEU A 159 -5.17 -25.96 23.88
N GLN A 160 -3.88 -26.24 23.68
CA GLN A 160 -3.26 -27.51 24.08
C GLN A 160 -3.18 -27.66 25.59
N ILE A 161 -2.85 -26.58 26.31
CA ILE A 161 -2.85 -26.54 27.78
C ILE A 161 -4.27 -26.80 28.31
N LEU A 162 -5.28 -26.13 27.75
CA LEU A 162 -6.67 -26.28 28.19
C LEU A 162 -7.23 -27.69 27.90
N ARG A 163 -6.78 -28.32 26.80
CA ARG A 163 -7.18 -29.68 26.41
C ARG A 163 -6.47 -30.78 27.24
N GLY A 164 -5.55 -30.42 28.14
CA GLY A 164 -4.81 -31.39 28.97
C GLY A 164 -3.86 -32.29 28.17
N SER A 165 -3.62 -31.99 26.89
CA SER A 165 -2.77 -32.78 26.00
C SER A 165 -1.33 -32.30 26.15
N SER A 166 -0.64 -32.75 27.19
CA SER A 166 0.80 -32.50 27.41
C SER A 166 1.70 -33.29 26.45
N LYS A 167 1.14 -34.18 25.63
CA LYS A 167 1.86 -34.84 24.56
C LYS A 167 1.92 -33.91 23.35
N VAL A 168 3.05 -33.22 23.24
CA VAL A 168 3.54 -32.68 21.97
C VAL A 168 3.70 -33.88 21.04
N GLU A 169 2.72 -34.11 20.17
CA GLU A 169 2.79 -35.07 19.07
C GLU A 169 3.88 -34.60 18.10
N THR A 170 5.11 -34.92 18.46
CA THR A 170 6.26 -34.86 17.59
C THR A 170 6.12 -36.09 16.70
N GLN A 171 5.49 -35.93 15.53
CA GLN A 171 5.40 -37.01 14.56
C GLN A 171 6.82 -37.42 14.14
N GLY A 172 7.23 -38.61 14.58
CA GLY A 172 8.57 -39.18 14.41
C GLY A 172 8.83 -40.18 15.53
N GLU A 173 8.22 -41.37 15.44
CA GLU A 173 8.55 -42.50 16.31
C GLU A 173 10.00 -42.96 16.07
N GLU A 174 10.59 -43.48 17.16
CA GLU A 174 11.89 -44.16 17.29
C GLU A 174 13.14 -43.30 17.55
N SER A 175 13.45 -43.16 18.84
CA SER A 175 14.76 -43.48 19.43
C SER A 175 16.00 -42.87 18.77
N MET A 176 16.33 -41.62 19.12
CA MET A 176 17.70 -41.11 19.41
C MET A 176 17.67 -39.58 19.46
N ALA A 177 17.51 -39.02 20.67
CA ALA A 177 17.39 -37.59 20.97
C ALA A 177 16.19 -36.89 20.29
N ILE A 178 15.54 -35.96 20.99
CA ILE A 178 14.48 -35.13 20.40
C ILE A 178 15.15 -34.18 19.41
N GLN A 179 15.47 -34.63 18.20
CA GLN A 179 16.19 -33.80 17.22
C GLN A 179 15.25 -32.67 16.79
N VAL A 180 15.53 -31.47 17.30
CA VAL A 180 14.81 -30.26 16.91
C VAL A 180 15.08 -30.06 15.42
N SER A 181 14.03 -30.13 14.61
CA SER A 181 14.11 -29.85 13.19
C SER A 181 13.64 -28.42 12.91
N VAL A 182 14.25 -27.81 11.91
CA VAL A 182 13.79 -26.56 11.31
C VAL A 182 12.87 -26.92 10.16
N SER A 183 11.61 -26.54 10.30
CA SER A 183 10.61 -26.76 9.27
C SER A 183 10.70 -25.72 8.16
N LEU A 184 10.26 -26.14 6.98
CA LEU A 184 10.31 -25.36 5.74
C LEU A 184 9.62 -24.01 5.87
N GLY A 185 8.54 -23.92 6.64
CA GLY A 185 7.83 -22.66 6.85
C GLY A 185 8.67 -21.58 7.56
N ILE A 186 9.52 -21.98 8.51
CA ILE A 186 10.39 -21.08 9.29
C ILE A 186 11.60 -20.73 8.45
N TRP A 187 12.16 -21.72 7.76
CA TRP A 187 13.29 -21.51 6.87
C TRP A 187 12.95 -20.51 5.76
N LEU A 188 11.80 -20.65 5.10
CA LEU A 188 11.33 -19.69 4.09
C LEU A 188 11.06 -18.31 4.69
N TRP A 189 10.48 -18.24 5.89
CA TRP A 189 10.23 -16.96 6.56
C TRP A 189 11.54 -16.23 6.89
N ALA A 190 12.55 -16.95 7.39
CA ALA A 190 13.87 -16.40 7.66
C ALA A 190 14.52 -15.88 6.37
N LEU A 191 14.51 -16.67 5.30
CA LEU A 191 15.03 -16.28 3.99
C LEU A 191 14.35 -15.01 3.46
N MET A 192 13.01 -14.93 3.54
CA MET A 192 12.27 -13.75 3.12
C MET A 192 12.61 -12.51 3.94
N THR A 193 12.84 -12.69 5.25
CA THR A 193 13.23 -11.60 6.15
C THR A 193 14.60 -11.05 5.75
N VAL A 194 15.58 -11.93 5.52
CA VAL A 194 16.92 -11.54 5.05
C VAL A 194 16.85 -10.79 3.72
N ILE A 195 16.13 -11.32 2.73
CA ILE A 195 15.95 -10.64 1.44
C ILE A 195 15.35 -9.25 1.63
N SER A 196 14.33 -9.12 2.48
CA SER A 196 13.65 -7.85 2.71
C SER A 196 14.54 -6.84 3.44
N THR A 197 15.39 -7.30 4.36
CA THR A 197 16.41 -6.45 5.01
C THR A 197 17.45 -5.99 4.00
N VAL A 198 17.93 -6.88 3.12
CA VAL A 198 18.89 -6.50 2.06
C VAL A 198 18.27 -5.50 1.10
N GLU A 199 17.02 -5.72 0.68
CA GLU A 199 16.26 -4.79 -0.17
C GLU A 199 16.11 -3.41 0.50
N PHE A 200 15.76 -3.38 1.79
CA PHE A 200 15.69 -2.15 2.57
C PHE A 200 17.04 -1.42 2.62
N LEU A 201 18.13 -2.13 2.89
CA LEU A 201 19.46 -1.56 2.91
C LEU A 201 19.88 -0.99 1.56
N ILE A 202 19.60 -1.69 0.46
CA ILE A 202 19.91 -1.19 -0.90
C ILE A 202 19.10 0.08 -1.19
N ASN A 203 17.81 0.08 -0.88
CA ASN A 203 16.96 1.26 -1.07
C ASN A 203 17.43 2.44 -0.23
N GLN A 204 17.85 2.20 1.01
CA GLN A 204 18.38 3.24 1.89
C GLN A 204 19.74 3.74 1.43
N LEU A 205 20.65 2.87 1.01
CA LEU A 205 22.04 3.23 0.69
C LEU A 205 22.19 3.85 -0.71
N VAL A 206 21.40 3.38 -1.69
CA VAL A 206 21.56 3.75 -3.10
C VAL A 206 20.51 4.77 -3.57
N PHE A 207 19.30 4.73 -3.00
CA PHE A 207 18.14 5.45 -3.56
C PHE A 207 17.53 6.49 -2.62
N THR A 208 18.05 6.71 -1.40
CA THR A 208 17.61 7.85 -0.61
C THR A 208 18.14 9.15 -1.22
N LYS A 209 17.22 9.98 -1.73
CA LYS A 209 17.54 11.36 -2.07
C LYS A 209 17.98 12.08 -0.81
N GLU A 210 19.11 12.78 -0.89
CA GLU A 210 19.63 13.64 0.17
C GLU A 210 18.50 14.51 0.74
N VAL A 211 18.28 14.39 2.05
CA VAL A 211 17.33 15.24 2.76
C VAL A 211 17.83 16.67 2.61
N LYS A 212 17.09 17.50 1.87
CA LYS A 212 17.40 18.94 1.78
C LYS A 212 17.45 19.51 3.20
N LYS A 213 18.62 20.03 3.59
CA LYS A 213 18.86 20.65 4.89
C LYS A 213 17.76 21.70 5.17
N PRO A 214 17.16 21.73 6.37
CA PRO A 214 16.13 22.72 6.66
C PRO A 214 16.71 24.12 6.46
N VAL A 215 15.99 24.94 5.69
CA VAL A 215 16.27 26.37 5.56
C VAL A 215 16.02 26.96 6.95
N VAL A 216 17.09 27.35 7.63
CA VAL A 216 17.00 28.15 8.85
C VAL A 216 16.49 29.51 8.43
N ILE A 217 15.23 29.79 8.72
CA ILE A 217 14.69 31.15 8.63
C ILE A 217 15.21 31.84 9.89
N GLU A 218 16.23 32.68 9.75
CA GLU A 218 16.64 33.58 10.83
C GLU A 218 15.46 34.52 11.11
N GLU A 219 14.86 34.37 12.30
CA GLU A 219 13.87 35.29 12.82
C GLU A 219 14.53 36.67 13.00
N GLU A 220 14.30 37.55 12.02
CA GLU A 220 14.63 38.96 12.12
C GLU A 220 13.85 39.55 13.31
N LYS A 221 14.60 40.01 14.31
CA LYS A 221 14.10 40.55 15.57
C LYS A 221 13.15 41.73 15.31
N ILE A 222 11.85 41.48 15.43
CA ILE A 222 10.84 42.54 15.52
C ILE A 222 11.03 43.25 16.86
N ASN A 223 11.66 44.42 16.78
CA ASN A 223 11.84 45.36 17.88
C ASN A 223 10.48 45.97 18.25
N ILE A 224 9.84 45.43 19.29
CA ILE A 224 8.64 46.02 19.88
C ILE A 224 9.07 47.25 20.68
N LYS A 225 8.90 48.44 20.09
CA LYS A 225 8.76 49.70 20.83
C LYS A 225 7.30 50.11 20.78
N ALA A 226 6.61 49.97 21.89
CA ALA A 226 5.33 50.62 22.18
C ALA A 226 5.53 51.57 23.38
N PRO A 227 4.61 52.48 23.72
CA PRO A 227 3.48 53.07 22.97
C PRO A 227 3.52 54.62 23.01
N ASN A 228 2.63 55.33 22.28
CA ASN A 228 1.87 56.52 22.75
C ASN A 228 1.20 57.31 21.62
N ALA A 229 0.10 57.99 22.00
CA ALA A 229 -0.78 58.92 21.26
C ALA A 229 -1.80 58.24 20.33
N ILE A 230 -3.07 58.08 20.74
CA ILE A 230 -4.14 59.10 20.84
C ILE A 230 -4.34 59.81 19.50
N GLU A 231 -5.35 59.38 18.74
CA GLU A 231 -6.30 60.29 18.08
C GLU A 231 -7.56 59.49 17.70
N GLU A 232 -8.58 59.65 18.54
CA GLU A 232 -9.97 59.65 18.08
C GLU A 232 -10.12 60.81 17.09
N ASP A 233 -10.59 60.58 15.86
CA ASP A 233 -11.67 61.39 15.28
C ASP A 233 -12.18 60.84 13.92
N LYS A 234 -13.50 60.99 13.72
CA LYS A 234 -14.26 61.03 12.44
C LYS A 234 -14.74 59.74 11.77
N ILE A 235 -15.87 59.31 12.32
CA ILE A 235 -17.09 58.96 11.58
C ILE A 235 -17.53 60.12 10.66
N ALA A 236 -17.82 59.84 9.38
CA ALA A 236 -18.87 60.44 8.50
C ALA A 236 -18.57 59.99 7.05
N LEU A 237 -19.44 59.18 6.41
CA LEU A 237 -20.57 59.62 5.58
C LEU A 237 -20.13 60.57 4.45
N ASP A 238 -19.93 59.99 3.27
CA ASP A 238 -20.55 60.38 1.98
C ASP A 238 -20.50 59.17 1.02
#